data_AF-A0A0Q4YK66-F1
#
_entry.id   AF-A0A0Q4YK66-F1
#
_cell.length_a   1.000
_cell.length_b   1.000
_cell.length_c   1.000
_cell.angle_alpha   90.00
_cell.angle_beta   90.00
_cell.angle_gamma   90.00
#
_symmetry.space_group_name_H-M   'P 1'
#
loop_
_entity.id
_entity.type
_entity.pdbx_description
1 polymer ?
#
loop_
_entity_poly.entity_id
_entity_poly.type
_entity_poly.pdbx_seq_one_letter_code
_entity_poly.pdbx_strand_id
1 'polypeptide(L)'
;MSSAPHSATAAPAPALSQQTLDRFQREIAKFPYEGRASAVMACLSIAQQQIGYVHPEHEKIIGELLGMPTIAVHEVTTFYNMYNQQPVGRFKLNVCTNLPCQLRDGYTALHHLEKKLGITMGETTADGLFTLQQSECLGACADSPVMLVNDRTMCSFMSNEKLDQLVDGLRTAATSEGK
;
A
#
# COMPACT_ATOMS: atom_id res chain seq x y z
N MET A 1 0.51 29.15 -20.65
CA MET A 1 -0.70 28.64 -19.97
C MET A 1 -1.49 27.84 -20.98
N SER A 2 -1.27 26.52 -21.01
CA SER A 2 -2.02 25.60 -21.88
C SER A 2 -2.41 24.41 -21.02
N SER A 3 -3.61 24.49 -20.44
CA SER A 3 -4.23 23.41 -19.69
C SER A 3 -4.67 22.33 -20.68
N ALA A 4 -3.90 21.25 -20.77
CA ALA A 4 -4.35 20.02 -21.41
C ALA A 4 -5.47 19.39 -20.56
N PRO A 5 -6.57 18.93 -21.17
CA PRO A 5 -7.68 18.34 -20.44
C PRO A 5 -7.23 17.00 -19.83
N HIS A 6 -7.30 16.89 -18.49
CA HIS A 6 -7.24 15.60 -17.80
C HIS A 6 -8.54 14.84 -18.08
N SER A 7 -8.61 14.18 -19.22
CA SER A 7 -9.58 13.12 -19.46
C SER A 7 -8.80 11.89 -19.90
N ALA A 8 -8.05 11.33 -18.97
CA ALA A 8 -7.67 9.93 -19.05
C ALA A 8 -8.92 9.12 -18.71
N THR A 9 -9.53 8.50 -19.72
CA THR A 9 -10.60 7.52 -19.52
C THR A 9 -10.01 6.37 -18.70
N ALA A 10 -10.28 6.36 -17.39
CA ALA A 10 -9.82 5.31 -16.50
C ALA A 10 -10.38 3.95 -16.98
N ALA A 11 -9.52 2.94 -17.04
CA ALA A 11 -9.95 1.57 -17.26
C ALA A 11 -11.03 1.18 -16.22
N PRO A 12 -12.00 0.32 -16.58
CA PRO A 12 -13.06 -0.06 -15.65
C PRO A 12 -12.46 -0.66 -14.38
N ALA A 13 -12.96 -0.21 -13.23
CA ALA A 13 -12.47 -0.64 -11.93
C ALA A 13 -12.65 -2.17 -11.78
N PRO A 14 -11.63 -2.91 -11.28
CA PRO A 14 -11.80 -4.32 -10.99
C PRO A 14 -12.87 -4.52 -9.91
N ALA A 15 -13.77 -5.48 -10.10
CA ALA A 15 -14.88 -5.69 -9.17
C ALA A 15 -14.40 -6.13 -7.77
N LEU A 16 -15.00 -5.57 -6.72
CA LEU A 16 -14.82 -6.04 -5.35
C LEU A 16 -15.51 -7.40 -5.17
N SER A 17 -14.78 -8.36 -4.58
CA SER A 17 -15.32 -9.71 -4.35
C SER A 17 -16.37 -9.72 -3.24
N GLN A 18 -17.23 -10.74 -3.22
CA GLN A 18 -18.19 -10.93 -2.13
C GLN A 18 -17.49 -11.01 -0.76
N GLN A 19 -16.33 -11.69 -0.70
CA GLN A 19 -15.53 -11.77 0.52
C GLN A 19 -15.10 -10.38 1.03
N THR A 20 -14.75 -9.46 0.13
CA THR A 20 -14.42 -8.08 0.47
C THR A 20 -15.64 -7.32 0.99
N LEU A 21 -16.80 -7.46 0.34
CA LEU A 21 -18.04 -6.83 0.80
C LEU A 21 -18.44 -7.33 2.19
N ASP A 22 -18.31 -8.64 2.47
CA ASP A 22 -18.59 -9.22 3.79
C ASP A 22 -17.62 -8.70 4.86
N ARG A 23 -16.36 -8.41 4.48
CA ARG A 23 -15.40 -7.75 5.36
C ARG A 23 -15.79 -6.30 5.65
N PHE A 24 -16.29 -5.55 4.67
CA PHE A 24 -16.81 -4.20 4.92
C PHE A 24 -17.95 -4.24 5.93
N GLN A 25 -18.92 -5.14 5.77
CA GLN A 25 -20.04 -5.26 6.72
C GLN A 25 -19.58 -5.53 8.15
N ARG A 26 -18.56 -6.38 8.32
CA ARG A 26 -17.95 -6.64 9.63
C ARG A 26 -17.30 -5.41 10.26
N GLU A 27 -16.66 -4.56 9.46
CA GLU A 27 -16.06 -3.32 9.96
C GLU A 27 -17.13 -2.26 10.27
N ILE A 28 -18.17 -2.16 9.45
CA ILE A 28 -19.30 -1.25 9.66
C ILE A 28 -20.04 -1.60 10.95
N ALA A 29 -20.27 -2.90 11.21
CA ALA A 29 -20.99 -3.38 12.39
C ALA A 29 -20.31 -3.05 13.73
N LYS A 30 -19.06 -2.58 13.73
CA LYS A 30 -18.36 -2.13 14.95
C LYS A 30 -18.84 -0.77 15.45
N PHE A 31 -19.59 -0.03 14.64
CA PHE A 31 -20.06 1.31 14.94
C PHE A 31 -21.58 1.34 15.03
N PRO A 32 -22.16 2.27 15.83
CA PRO A 32 -23.59 2.54 15.79
C PRO A 32 -24.00 3.02 14.40
N TYR A 33 -25.28 2.91 14.07
CA TYR A 33 -25.79 3.21 12.72
C TYR A 33 -25.43 4.63 12.26
N GLU A 34 -25.59 5.62 13.13
CA GLU A 34 -25.20 7.01 12.91
C GLU A 34 -23.69 7.23 12.77
N GLY A 35 -22.88 6.30 13.29
CA GLY A 35 -21.41 6.36 13.31
C GLY A 35 -20.71 5.58 12.21
N ARG A 36 -21.45 4.99 11.26
CA ARG A 36 -20.89 4.09 10.23
C ARG A 36 -19.80 4.70 9.35
N ALA A 37 -19.79 6.04 9.17
CA ALA A 37 -18.72 6.75 8.45
C ALA A 37 -17.32 6.48 9.05
N SER A 38 -17.23 6.16 10.34
CA SER A 38 -15.97 5.81 11.01
C SER A 38 -15.31 4.55 10.44
N ALA A 39 -16.05 3.70 9.72
CA ALA A 39 -15.52 2.51 9.07
C ALA A 39 -14.75 2.82 7.75
N VAL A 40 -14.70 4.08 7.30
CA VAL A 40 -14.10 4.47 6.01
C VAL A 40 -12.66 4.00 5.85
N MET A 41 -11.82 4.20 6.89
CA MET A 41 -10.42 3.79 6.85
C MET A 41 -10.27 2.27 6.71
N ALA A 42 -11.08 1.51 7.45
CA ALA A 42 -11.04 0.06 7.39
C ALA A 42 -11.50 -0.46 6.01
N CYS A 43 -12.55 0.12 5.45
CA CYS A 43 -13.05 -0.24 4.12
C CYS A 43 -12.03 0.07 3.02
N LEU A 44 -11.39 1.25 3.06
CA LEU A 44 -10.32 1.61 2.12
C LEU A 44 -9.14 0.63 2.21
N SER A 45 -8.71 0.27 3.43
CA SER A 45 -7.63 -0.69 3.63
C SER A 45 -7.99 -2.08 3.08
N ILE A 46 -9.23 -2.53 3.28
CA ILE A 46 -9.70 -3.82 2.76
C ILE A 46 -9.79 -3.79 1.23
N ALA A 47 -10.29 -2.72 0.62
CA ALA A 47 -10.35 -2.56 -0.84
C ALA A 47 -8.94 -2.62 -1.45
N GLN A 48 -8.00 -1.86 -0.88
CA GLN A 48 -6.61 -1.86 -1.30
C GLN A 48 -5.95 -3.23 -1.18
N GLN A 49 -6.30 -4.05 -0.17
CA GLN A 49 -5.73 -5.39 -0.04
C GLN A 49 -6.14 -6.33 -1.18
N GLN A 50 -7.31 -6.13 -1.78
CA GLN A 50 -7.74 -6.93 -2.93
C GLN A 50 -7.14 -6.40 -4.23
N ILE A 51 -7.10 -5.07 -4.40
CA ILE A 51 -6.81 -4.42 -5.68
C ILE A 51 -5.35 -3.96 -5.82
N GLY A 52 -4.65 -3.77 -4.70
CA GLY A 52 -3.31 -3.18 -4.61
C GLY A 52 -3.32 -1.66 -4.39
N TYR A 53 -4.36 -0.97 -4.82
CA TYR A 53 -4.53 0.49 -4.68
C TYR A 53 -6.00 0.89 -4.57
N VAL A 54 -6.25 2.14 -4.18
CA VAL A 54 -7.61 2.70 -4.08
C VAL A 54 -8.00 3.34 -5.42
N HIS A 55 -8.91 2.69 -6.14
CA HIS A 55 -9.48 3.23 -7.37
C HIS A 55 -10.61 4.23 -7.04
N PRO A 56 -10.81 5.31 -7.83
CA PRO A 56 -11.90 6.28 -7.59
C PRO A 56 -13.30 5.66 -7.50
N GLU A 57 -13.60 4.66 -8.33
CA GLU A 57 -14.88 3.92 -8.24
C GLU A 57 -15.04 3.16 -6.91
N HIS A 58 -13.95 2.69 -6.29
CA HIS A 58 -14.04 2.07 -4.95
C HIS A 58 -14.33 3.11 -3.87
N GLU A 59 -13.81 4.34 -4.00
CA GLU A 59 -14.18 5.44 -3.09
C GLU A 59 -15.67 5.76 -3.19
N LYS A 60 -16.22 5.74 -4.40
CA LYS A 60 -17.66 5.92 -4.63
C LYS A 60 -18.49 4.82 -3.96
N ILE A 61 -18.14 3.55 -4.19
CA ILE A 61 -18.82 2.40 -3.58
C ILE A 61 -18.78 2.49 -2.04
N ILE A 62 -17.62 2.84 -1.47
CA ILE A 62 -17.47 3.01 -0.02
C ILE A 62 -18.31 4.19 0.47
N GLY A 63 -18.33 5.31 -0.24
CA GLY A 63 -19.16 6.46 0.11
C GLY A 63 -20.65 6.13 0.14
N GLU A 64 -21.16 5.45 -0.88
CA GLU A 64 -22.55 4.97 -0.96
C GLU A 64 -22.88 4.01 0.19
N LEU A 65 -21.99 3.06 0.47
CA LEU A 65 -22.17 2.06 1.53
C LEU A 65 -22.22 2.70 2.93
N LEU A 66 -21.37 3.68 3.19
CA LEU A 66 -21.28 4.38 4.47
C LEU A 66 -22.23 5.58 4.56
N GLY A 67 -22.94 5.92 3.48
CA GLY A 67 -23.82 7.09 3.41
C GLY A 67 -23.08 8.40 3.63
N MET A 68 -21.86 8.51 3.10
CA MET A 68 -21.05 9.73 3.15
C MET A 68 -20.71 10.21 1.74
N PRO A 69 -20.50 11.52 1.53
CA PRO A 69 -20.09 12.04 0.23
C PRO A 69 -18.78 11.40 -0.24
N THR A 70 -18.67 11.06 -1.53
CA THR A 70 -17.45 10.50 -2.12
C THR A 70 -16.23 11.40 -1.90
N ILE A 71 -16.42 12.73 -1.91
CA ILE A 71 -15.32 13.68 -1.62
C ILE A 71 -14.76 13.51 -0.21
N ALA A 72 -15.59 13.20 0.78
CA ALA A 72 -15.11 12.95 2.14
C ALA A 72 -14.30 11.64 2.21
N VAL A 73 -14.62 10.64 1.39
CA VAL A 73 -13.79 9.43 1.26
C VAL A 73 -12.45 9.77 0.61
N HIS A 74 -12.47 10.56 -0.46
CA HIS A 74 -11.28 11.01 -1.18
C HIS A 74 -10.33 11.85 -0.30
N GLU A 75 -10.88 12.71 0.56
CA GLU A 75 -10.11 13.43 1.58
C GLU A 75 -9.35 12.46 2.50
N VAL A 76 -9.99 11.37 2.96
CA VAL A 76 -9.30 10.33 3.75
C VAL A 76 -8.21 9.62 2.94
N THR A 77 -8.51 9.20 1.70
CA THR A 77 -7.54 8.52 0.83
C THR A 77 -6.30 9.39 0.59
N THR A 78 -6.49 10.69 0.41
CA THR A 78 -5.40 11.64 0.11
C THR A 78 -4.64 12.10 1.35
N PHE A 79 -5.30 12.13 2.51
CA PHE A 79 -4.68 12.54 3.77
C PHE A 79 -3.71 11.48 4.32
N TYR A 80 -4.09 10.19 4.25
CA TYR A 80 -3.27 9.11 4.80
C TYR A 80 -2.40 8.45 3.72
N ASN A 81 -1.08 8.62 3.82
CA ASN A 81 -0.08 8.06 2.90
C ASN A 81 -0.08 6.52 2.80
N MET A 82 -0.80 5.81 3.67
CA MET A 82 -0.96 4.35 3.57
C MET A 82 -1.83 3.91 2.38
N TYR A 83 -2.68 4.79 1.86
CA TYR A 83 -3.52 4.47 0.71
C TYR A 83 -2.80 4.81 -0.59
N ASN A 84 -2.54 3.78 -1.39
CA ASN A 84 -1.93 3.92 -2.70
C ASN A 84 -3.00 4.50 -3.64
N GLN A 85 -2.72 5.68 -4.20
CA GLN A 85 -3.60 6.34 -5.18
C GLN A 85 -3.29 5.93 -6.62
N GLN A 86 -2.22 5.17 -6.82
CA GLN A 86 -1.77 4.65 -8.10
C GLN A 86 -1.49 3.16 -7.98
N PRO A 87 -1.57 2.40 -9.10
CA PRO A 87 -1.17 1.00 -9.11
C PRO A 87 0.25 0.83 -8.59
N VAL A 88 0.42 -0.12 -7.67
CA VAL A 88 1.73 -0.57 -7.17
C VAL A 88 1.94 -2.02 -7.59
N GLY A 89 3.20 -2.44 -7.59
CA GLY A 89 3.56 -3.82 -7.77
C GLY A 89 2.99 -4.71 -6.67
N ARG A 90 2.99 -6.02 -6.93
CA ARG A 90 2.42 -7.04 -6.03
C ARG A 90 2.98 -6.96 -4.60
N PHE A 91 4.24 -6.56 -4.46
CA PHE A 91 4.93 -6.34 -3.19
C PHE A 91 5.45 -4.91 -3.12
N LYS A 92 4.77 -4.08 -2.33
CA LYS A 92 5.26 -2.75 -1.95
C LYS A 92 6.23 -2.89 -0.78
N LEU A 93 7.45 -2.41 -0.96
CA LEU A 93 8.54 -2.45 0.01
C LEU A 93 8.75 -1.04 0.58
N ASN A 94 8.32 -0.82 1.82
CA ASN A 94 8.45 0.47 2.50
C ASN A 94 9.61 0.45 3.49
N VAL A 95 10.74 1.07 3.14
CA VAL A 95 11.94 1.09 3.98
C VAL A 95 11.93 2.29 4.91
N CYS A 96 12.06 2.07 6.23
CA CYS A 96 12.20 3.18 7.17
C CYS A 96 13.59 3.81 7.05
N THR A 97 13.63 5.11 6.76
CA THR A 97 14.88 5.89 6.70
C THR A 97 14.92 7.04 7.71
N ASN A 98 13.99 7.04 8.67
CA ASN A 98 14.00 8.00 9.78
C ASN A 98 15.19 7.73 10.71
N LEU A 99 15.56 8.72 11.54
CA LEU A 99 16.84 8.83 12.22
C LEU A 99 17.32 7.54 12.92
N PRO A 100 16.52 6.81 13.72
CA PRO A 100 17.00 5.58 14.37
C PRO A 100 17.38 4.47 13.38
N CYS A 101 16.59 4.30 12.31
CA CYS A 101 16.95 3.38 11.24
C CYS A 101 18.15 3.89 10.46
N GLN A 102 18.24 5.19 10.21
CA GLN A 102 19.37 5.74 9.48
C GLN A 102 20.70 5.59 10.22
N LEU A 103 20.71 5.77 11.54
CA LEU A 103 21.88 5.51 12.39
C LEU A 103 22.30 4.03 12.39
N ARG A 104 21.45 3.14 11.85
CA ARG A 104 21.68 1.71 11.71
C ARG A 104 21.57 1.25 10.26
N ASP A 105 21.92 2.11 9.30
CA ASP A 105 22.01 1.80 7.87
C ASP A 105 20.69 1.77 7.07
N GLY A 106 19.69 2.56 7.47
CA GLY A 106 18.38 2.67 6.77
C GLY A 106 18.46 3.09 5.30
N TYR A 107 19.19 4.17 4.96
CA TYR A 107 19.42 4.56 3.55
C TYR A 107 20.29 3.54 2.81
N THR A 108 21.23 2.89 3.50
CA THR A 108 22.03 1.81 2.92
C THR A 108 21.12 0.65 2.49
N ALA A 109 20.17 0.25 3.33
CA ALA A 109 19.15 -0.75 3.01
C ALA A 109 18.28 -0.34 1.81
N LEU A 110 17.83 0.92 1.75
CA LEU A 110 17.06 1.45 0.62
C LEU A 110 17.87 1.38 -0.69
N HIS A 111 19.09 1.90 -0.71
CA HIS A 111 19.96 1.88 -1.89
C HIS A 111 20.39 0.46 -2.29
N HIS A 112 20.49 -0.47 -1.34
CA HIS A 112 20.73 -1.88 -1.64
C HIS A 112 19.56 -2.48 -2.42
N LEU A 113 18.32 -2.21 -1.99
CA LEU A 113 17.12 -2.63 -2.73
C LEU A 113 17.02 -1.98 -4.11
N GLU A 114 17.36 -0.69 -4.25
CA GLU A 114 17.41 -0.03 -5.57
C GLU A 114 18.32 -0.78 -6.54
N LYS A 115 19.53 -1.14 -6.09
CA LYS A 115 20.49 -1.91 -6.91
C LYS A 115 20.00 -3.32 -7.22
N LYS A 116 19.46 -4.02 -6.23
CA LYS A 116 18.97 -5.41 -6.38
C LYS A 116 17.76 -5.49 -7.33
N LEU A 117 16.88 -4.49 -7.29
CA LEU A 117 15.66 -4.44 -8.10
C LEU A 117 15.86 -3.75 -9.44
N GLY A 118 16.92 -2.95 -9.59
CA GLY A 118 17.19 -2.16 -10.80
C GLY A 118 16.23 -0.99 -10.99
N ILE A 119 15.71 -0.42 -9.89
CA ILE A 119 14.77 0.71 -9.89
C ILE A 119 15.20 1.75 -8.85
N THR A 120 14.61 2.94 -8.90
CA THR A 120 14.76 3.96 -7.86
C THR A 120 13.54 4.04 -6.93
N MET A 121 13.72 4.65 -5.76
CA MET A 121 12.62 4.89 -4.83
C MET A 121 11.48 5.67 -5.51
N GLY A 122 10.25 5.15 -5.37
CA GLY A 122 9.03 5.63 -6.02
C GLY A 122 8.65 4.86 -7.28
N GLU A 123 9.52 4.00 -7.80
CA GLU A 123 9.28 3.24 -9.02
C GLU A 123 8.77 1.82 -8.73
N THR A 124 8.30 1.17 -9.80
CA THR A 124 7.87 -0.22 -9.80
C THR A 124 8.67 -0.99 -10.85
N THR A 125 9.09 -2.21 -10.53
CA THR A 125 9.81 -3.09 -11.46
C THR A 125 8.97 -3.38 -12.72
N ALA A 126 9.64 -3.59 -13.86
CA ALA A 126 8.97 -3.83 -15.14
C ALA A 126 8.10 -5.10 -15.17
N ASP A 127 8.40 -6.07 -14.31
CA ASP A 127 7.60 -7.29 -14.12
C ASP A 127 6.36 -7.07 -13.22
N GLY A 128 6.15 -5.86 -12.70
CA GLY A 128 5.02 -5.51 -11.83
C GLY A 128 5.08 -6.15 -10.44
N LEU A 129 6.21 -6.75 -10.05
CA LEU A 129 6.32 -7.46 -8.77
C LEU A 129 6.63 -6.54 -7.60
N PHE A 130 7.51 -5.56 -7.75
CA PHE A 130 8.01 -4.77 -6.62
C PHE A 130 7.84 -3.28 -6.85
N THR A 131 7.27 -2.59 -5.85
CA THR A 131 7.35 -1.13 -5.74
C THR A 131 8.23 -0.80 -4.56
N LEU A 132 9.22 0.07 -4.74
CA LEU A 132 10.11 0.49 -3.66
C LEU A 132 9.73 1.89 -3.19
N GLN A 133 9.55 2.06 -1.89
CA GLN A 133 9.16 3.34 -1.32
C GLN A 133 9.94 3.62 -0.02
N GLN A 134 10.27 4.89 0.18
CA GLN A 134 10.77 5.38 1.46
C GLN A 134 9.61 5.61 2.42
N SER A 135 9.78 5.19 3.67
CA SER A 135 8.84 5.43 4.75
C SER A 135 9.47 6.21 5.88
N GLU A 136 8.61 6.94 6.58
CA GLU A 136 8.88 7.49 7.90
C GLU A 136 8.91 6.40 8.98
N CYS A 137 9.05 6.83 10.24
CA CYS A 137 9.15 5.95 11.40
C CYS A 137 8.02 4.91 11.45
N LEU A 138 8.42 3.64 11.56
CA LEU A 138 7.52 2.48 11.64
C LEU A 138 7.31 1.96 13.07
N GLY A 139 7.83 2.66 14.07
CA GLY A 139 7.64 2.32 15.50
C GLY A 139 8.43 1.12 16.01
N ALA A 140 9.31 0.52 15.20
CA ALA A 140 10.13 -0.64 15.57
C ALA A 140 11.63 -0.31 15.66
N CYS A 141 11.97 0.83 16.30
CA CYS A 141 13.33 1.38 16.29
C CYS A 141 14.39 0.45 16.89
N ALA A 142 14.04 -0.37 17.89
CA ALA A 142 14.95 -1.35 18.50
C ALA A 142 15.43 -2.43 17.52
N ASP A 143 14.65 -2.66 16.47
CA ASP A 143 14.85 -3.71 15.48
C ASP A 143 15.51 -3.19 14.19
N SER A 144 15.98 -1.95 14.18
CA SER A 144 16.46 -1.27 12.98
C SER A 144 17.65 -1.97 12.28
N PRO A 145 17.75 -1.91 10.94
CA PRO A 145 16.75 -1.35 10.00
C PRO A 145 15.47 -2.17 9.92
N VAL A 146 14.35 -1.46 9.78
CA VAL A 146 13.03 -2.07 9.59
C VAL A 146 12.36 -1.62 8.30
N MET A 147 11.49 -2.47 7.77
CA MET A 147 10.65 -2.16 6.62
C MET A 147 9.30 -2.87 6.72
N LEU A 148 8.33 -2.42 5.93
CA LEU A 148 7.06 -3.13 5.74
C LEU A 148 6.98 -3.73 4.34
N VAL A 149 6.45 -4.94 4.25
CA VAL A 149 5.92 -5.50 3.00
C VAL A 149 4.40 -5.31 2.98
N ASN A 150 3.89 -4.68 1.92
CA ASN A 150 2.47 -4.42 1.68
C ASN A 150 1.75 -3.73 2.86
N ASP A 151 2.46 -2.82 3.56
CA ASP A 151 1.96 -2.08 4.73
C ASP A 151 1.49 -2.96 5.91
N ARG A 152 1.88 -4.24 5.95
CA ARG A 152 1.32 -5.21 6.91
C ARG A 152 2.34 -6.08 7.61
N THR A 153 3.35 -6.55 6.89
CA THR A 153 4.35 -7.44 7.45
C THR A 153 5.58 -6.65 7.84
N MET A 154 5.81 -6.51 9.15
CA MET A 154 7.03 -5.90 9.68
C MET A 154 8.22 -6.82 9.47
N CYS A 155 9.29 -6.30 8.90
CA CYS A 155 10.55 -6.99 8.70
C CYS A 155 11.64 -6.30 9.54
N SER A 156 12.24 -7.06 10.46
CA SER A 156 13.19 -6.58 11.46
C SER A 156 14.63 -6.99 11.15
N PHE A 157 15.59 -6.16 11.59
CA PHE A 157 17.03 -6.38 11.46
C PHE A 157 17.46 -6.63 10.02
N MET A 158 17.01 -5.79 9.09
CA MET A 158 17.18 -6.00 7.65
C MET A 158 18.58 -5.62 7.18
N SER A 159 19.51 -6.58 7.28
CA SER A 159 20.81 -6.51 6.59
C SER A 159 20.66 -6.74 5.09
N ASN A 160 21.69 -6.41 4.31
CA ASN A 160 21.71 -6.63 2.86
C ASN A 160 21.41 -8.09 2.49
N GLU A 161 21.96 -9.06 3.23
CA GLU A 161 21.72 -10.48 3.00
C GLU A 161 20.26 -10.86 3.26
N LYS A 162 19.64 -10.31 4.31
CA LYS A 162 18.22 -10.53 4.61
C LYS A 162 17.30 -9.85 3.59
N LEU A 163 17.70 -8.69 3.07
CA LEU A 163 16.99 -8.01 1.99
C LEU A 163 17.02 -8.85 0.71
N ASP A 164 18.16 -9.43 0.37
CA ASP A 164 18.28 -10.34 -0.78
C ASP A 164 17.41 -11.58 -0.60
N GLN A 165 17.48 -12.22 0.57
CA GLN A 165 16.64 -13.37 0.91
C GLN A 165 15.14 -13.03 0.84
N LEU A 166 14.74 -11.85 1.33
CA LEU A 166 13.37 -11.38 1.27
C LEU A 166 12.91 -11.23 -0.19
N VAL A 167 13.68 -10.52 -1.02
CA VAL A 167 13.33 -10.29 -2.43
C VAL A 167 13.24 -11.60 -3.20
N ASP A 168 14.22 -12.49 -3.05
CA ASP A 168 14.26 -13.77 -3.74
C ASP A 168 13.10 -14.69 -3.27
N GLY A 169 12.78 -14.68 -1.98
CA GLY A 169 11.64 -15.39 -1.40
C GLY A 169 10.30 -14.90 -1.92
N LEU A 170 10.09 -13.58 -1.97
CA LEU A 170 8.87 -12.97 -2.51
C LEU A 170 8.69 -13.26 -4.00
N ARG A 171 9.78 -13.20 -4.78
CA ARG A 171 9.76 -13.53 -6.21
C ARG A 171 9.38 -15.00 -6.44
N THR A 172 9.91 -15.90 -5.61
CA THR A 172 9.57 -17.33 -5.65
C THR A 172 8.10 -17.56 -5.32
N ALA A 173 7.59 -16.94 -4.25
CA ALA A 173 6.19 -17.02 -3.84
C ALA A 173 5.23 -16.51 -4.93
N ALA A 174 5.58 -15.41 -5.61
CA ALA A 174 4.78 -14.91 -6.71
C ALA A 174 4.70 -15.86 -7.91
N THR A 175 5.79 -16.59 -8.19
CA THR A 175 5.85 -17.56 -9.29
C THR A 175 5.03 -18.83 -8.96
N SER A 176 4.97 -19.25 -7.69
CA SER A 176 4.20 -20.42 -7.27
C SER A 176 2.68 -20.22 -7.24
N GLU A 177 2.20 -19.01 -7.02
CA GLU A 177 0.75 -18.71 -6.99
C GLU A 177 0.14 -18.42 -8.37
N GLY A 178 0.97 -18.20 -9.39
CA GLY A 178 0.54 -18.01 -10.78
C GLY A 178 0.40 -19.32 -11.58
N LYS A 179 0.51 -20.48 -10.91
CA LYS A 179 0.41 -21.82 -11.49
C LYS A 179 -0.79 -22.55 -10.92
#